data_AF-A0A0V0QAC2-F1
#
_entry.id   AF-A0A0V0QAC2-F1
#
_cell.length_a   1.000
_cell.length_b   1.000
_cell.length_c   1.000
_cell.angle_alpha   90.00
_cell.angle_beta   90.00
_cell.angle_gamma   90.00
#
_symmetry.space_group_name_H-M   'P 1'
#
loop_
_entity.id
_entity.type
_entity.pdbx_description
1 polymer ?
#
loop_
_entity_poly.entity_id
_entity_poly.type
_entity_poly.pdbx_seq_one_letter_code
_entity_poly.pdbx_strand_id
1 'polypeptide(L)'
;MDKSPCIYDGECSYLWECNDFVCQHEPLWPPSFLVVLAMILLPILIGIGNVGGLGGGITKVPILMLMLNYSQQYATYQAYCIQFGACISNAVLLFGQRHPKRDRPLVDYNYSLIIVPICVLGTTLGIYANDFVPELFTNIIFSVFLISQSKY
;
A
#
# COMPACT_ATOMS: atom_id res chain seq x y z
N MET A 1 -13.30 2.89 11.93
CA MET A 1 -13.98 3.94 11.13
C MET A 1 -14.56 4.96 12.08
N ASP A 2 -14.06 6.19 12.07
CA ASP A 2 -14.62 7.25 12.90
C ASP A 2 -15.83 7.83 12.17
N LYS A 3 -17.02 7.35 12.50
CA LYS A 3 -18.29 7.90 11.99
C LYS A 3 -18.78 8.95 12.98
N SER A 4 -18.00 10.02 13.13
CA SER A 4 -18.46 11.18 13.86
C SER A 4 -19.59 11.84 13.07
N PRO A 5 -20.73 12.15 13.70
CA PRO A 5 -21.76 12.95 13.07
C PRO A 5 -21.20 14.35 12.82
N CYS A 6 -21.36 14.88 11.62
CA CYS A 6 -20.90 16.21 11.24
C CYS A 6 -22.07 17.04 10.72
N ILE A 7 -22.02 18.36 10.96
CA ILE A 7 -22.98 19.34 10.43
C ILE A 7 -22.28 20.31 9.47
N TYR A 8 -20.98 20.56 9.69
CA TYR A 8 -20.14 21.43 8.87
C TYR A 8 -18.78 20.78 8.63
N ASP A 9 -18.15 21.07 7.48
CA ASP A 9 -16.87 20.46 7.09
C ASP A 9 -15.71 20.71 8.09
N GLY A 10 -15.80 21.80 8.87
CA GLY A 10 -14.80 22.15 9.89
C GLY A 10 -14.77 21.21 11.11
N GLU A 11 -15.74 20.30 11.26
CA GLU A 11 -15.80 19.31 12.33
C GLU A 11 -15.08 18.00 11.96
N CYS A 12 -14.78 17.80 10.68
CA CYS A 12 -14.09 16.63 10.16
C CYS A 12 -12.56 16.84 10.12
N SER A 13 -11.80 15.74 10.10
CA SER A 13 -10.34 15.78 10.01
C SER A 13 -9.85 16.30 8.65
N TYR A 14 -8.58 16.68 8.53
CA TYR A 14 -8.02 17.16 7.25
C TYR A 14 -8.20 16.12 6.12
N LEU A 15 -8.66 16.55 4.94
CA LEU A 15 -9.11 15.74 3.77
C LEU A 15 -10.44 14.96 3.94
N TRP A 16 -11.28 15.34 4.90
CA TRP A 16 -12.61 14.75 5.08
C TRP A 16 -13.69 15.82 4.86
N GLU A 17 -14.70 15.48 4.05
CA GLU A 17 -15.87 16.31 3.77
C GLU A 17 -17.11 15.74 4.47
N CYS A 18 -18.02 16.60 4.92
CA CYS A 18 -19.26 16.17 5.53
C CYS A 18 -20.31 15.89 4.46
N ASN A 19 -20.57 14.60 4.19
CA ASN A 19 -21.62 14.19 3.26
C ASN A 19 -22.66 13.31 3.98
N ASP A 20 -23.94 13.63 3.83
CA ASP A 20 -25.05 12.96 4.53
C ASP A 20 -24.86 12.86 6.07
N PHE A 21 -24.40 13.93 6.71
CA PHE A 21 -24.13 14.03 8.16
C PHE A 21 -23.05 13.06 8.70
N VAL A 22 -22.21 12.51 7.82
CA VAL A 22 -21.10 11.63 8.19
C VAL A 22 -19.82 12.14 7.54
N CYS A 23 -18.72 12.22 8.30
CA CYS A 23 -17.41 12.54 7.73
C CYS A 23 -17.01 11.44 6.76
N GLN A 24 -16.91 11.76 5.47
CA GLN A 24 -16.41 10.89 4.42
C GLN A 24 -15.10 11.46 3.87
N HIS A 25 -14.21 10.58 3.41
CA HIS A 25 -12.96 11.01 2.80
C HIS A 25 -13.24 11.63 1.43
N GLU A 26 -12.57 12.74 1.11
CA GLU A 26 -12.77 13.51 -0.13
C GLU A 26 -12.68 12.59 -1.37
N PRO A 27 -13.61 12.71 -2.34
CA PRO A 27 -13.57 11.89 -3.54
C PRO A 27 -12.25 12.11 -4.28
N LEU A 28 -11.70 11.04 -4.89
CA LEU A 28 -10.42 11.07 -5.63
C LEU A 28 -10.40 12.08 -6.80
N TRP A 29 -11.57 12.59 -7.18
CA TRP A 29 -11.80 13.56 -8.24
C TRP A 29 -12.81 14.61 -7.77
N PRO A 30 -12.51 15.92 -7.77
CA PRO A 30 -11.31 16.62 -8.26
C PRO A 30 -10.13 16.60 -7.26
N PRO A 31 -8.87 16.41 -7.72
CA PRO A 31 -7.75 16.27 -6.81
C PRO A 31 -7.29 17.62 -6.23
N SER A 32 -7.35 17.76 -4.91
CA SER A 32 -6.68 18.81 -4.16
C SER A 32 -5.15 18.82 -4.41
N PHE A 33 -4.49 19.99 -4.32
CA PHE A 33 -3.05 20.15 -4.60
C PHE A 33 -2.17 19.13 -3.85
N LEU A 34 -2.55 18.81 -2.62
CA LEU A 34 -1.87 17.84 -1.77
C LEU A 34 -1.94 16.41 -2.33
N VAL A 35 -3.08 16.02 -2.91
CA VAL A 35 -3.28 14.70 -3.54
C VAL A 35 -2.41 14.57 -4.79
N VAL A 36 -2.34 15.62 -5.61
CA VAL A 36 -1.48 15.65 -6.80
C VAL A 36 0.00 15.50 -6.41
N LEU A 37 0.44 16.25 -5.39
CA LEU A 37 1.80 16.16 -4.88
C LEU A 37 2.12 14.74 -4.37
N ALA A 38 1.20 14.13 -3.61
CA ALA A 38 1.36 12.79 -3.10
C ALA A 38 1.40 11.75 -4.23
N MET A 39 0.57 11.86 -5.27
CA MET A 39 0.60 10.96 -6.43
C MET A 39 1.94 10.99 -7.19
N ILE A 40 2.64 12.12 -7.19
CA ILE A 40 3.95 12.26 -7.83
C ILE A 40 5.07 11.75 -6.90
N LEU A 41 5.04 12.11 -5.62
CA LEU A 41 6.09 11.72 -4.67
C LEU A 41 6.09 10.22 -4.34
N LEU A 42 4.91 9.61 -4.24
CA LEU A 42 4.74 8.23 -3.83
C LEU A 42 5.46 7.20 -4.74
N PRO A 43 5.34 7.24 -6.09
CA PRO A 43 6.10 6.34 -6.95
C PRO A 43 7.61 6.58 -6.90
N ILE A 44 8.06 7.83 -6.68
CA ILE A 44 9.49 8.15 -6.56
C ILE A 44 10.07 7.50 -5.28
N LEU A 45 9.39 7.67 -4.15
CA LEU A 45 9.80 7.10 -2.86
C LEU A 45 9.79 5.57 -2.89
N ILE A 46 8.75 4.97 -3.49
CA ILE A 46 8.67 3.52 -3.67
C ILE A 46 9.79 3.03 -4.59
N GLY A 47 10.08 3.77 -5.66
CA GLY A 47 11.19 3.46 -6.57
C GLY A 47 12.54 3.41 -5.85
N ILE A 48 12.83 4.42 -5.02
CA ILE A 48 14.05 4.43 -4.19
C ILE A 48 14.06 3.24 -3.21
N GLY A 49 12.93 2.96 -2.55
CA GLY A 49 12.80 1.81 -1.65
C GLY A 49 12.99 0.45 -2.33
N ASN A 50 12.59 0.34 -3.61
CA ASN A 50 12.82 -0.88 -4.39
C ASN A 50 14.30 -1.08 -4.72
N VAL A 51 15.05 0.00 -5.01
CA VAL A 51 16.51 -0.08 -5.20
C VAL A 51 17.20 -0.49 -3.90
N GLY A 52 16.69 -0.04 -2.75
CA GLY A 52 17.18 -0.42 -1.42
C GLY A 52 16.86 -1.86 -0.98
N GLY A 53 16.19 -2.67 -1.80
CA GLY A 53 15.89 -4.07 -1.48
C GLY A 53 14.78 -4.29 -0.44
N LEU A 54 14.10 -3.23 0.00
CA LEU A 54 13.01 -3.30 1.00
C LEU A 54 11.68 -3.83 0.42
N GLY A 55 11.63 -4.08 -0.89
CA GLY A 55 10.46 -4.63 -1.58
C GLY A 55 9.26 -3.67 -1.68
N GLY A 56 9.42 -2.38 -1.35
CA GLY A 56 8.45 -1.29 -1.55
C GLY A 56 7.12 -1.38 -0.77
N GLY A 57 6.80 -2.55 -0.20
CA GLY A 57 5.51 -2.83 0.42
C GLY A 57 5.31 -2.18 1.79
N ILE A 58 6.39 -1.92 2.52
CA ILE A 58 6.34 -1.43 3.90
C ILE A 58 6.14 0.09 3.95
N THR A 59 6.68 0.83 2.97
CA THR A 59 6.68 2.29 2.95
C THR A 59 5.41 2.90 2.35
N LYS A 60 4.74 2.20 1.43
CA LYS A 60 3.52 2.71 0.77
C LYS A 60 2.36 3.00 1.74
N VAL A 61 2.13 2.13 2.73
CA VAL A 61 1.03 2.27 3.69
C VAL A 61 1.21 3.48 4.61
N PRO A 62 2.37 3.71 5.27
CA PRO A 62 2.55 4.88 6.12
C PRO A 62 2.57 6.18 5.33
N ILE A 63 3.10 6.19 4.09
CA ILE A 63 3.05 7.39 3.24
C ILE A 63 1.59 7.76 2.94
N LEU A 64 0.73 6.78 2.62
CA LEU A 64 -0.70 7.02 2.39
C LEU A 64 -1.42 7.48 3.66
N MET A 65 -1.09 6.91 4.83
CA MET A 65 -1.66 7.35 6.10
C MET A 65 -1.23 8.77 6.48
N LEU A 66 0.05 9.12 6.30
CA LEU A 66 0.61 10.41 6.70
C LEU A 66 0.25 11.54 5.74
N MET A 67 0.23 11.29 4.43
CA MET A 67 -0.07 12.34 3.45
C MET A 67 -1.56 12.51 3.22
N LEU A 68 -2.33 11.42 3.10
CA LEU A 68 -3.75 11.50 2.73
C LEU A 68 -4.69 11.31 3.93
N ASN A 69 -4.18 11.16 5.16
CA ASN A 69 -4.99 10.88 6.35
C ASN A 69 -5.91 9.66 6.23
N TYR A 70 -5.56 8.70 5.38
CA TYR A 70 -6.37 7.51 5.25
C TYR A 70 -6.28 6.67 6.52
N SER A 71 -7.41 6.10 6.93
CA SER A 71 -7.38 5.05 7.94
C SER A 71 -6.59 3.83 7.43
N GLN A 72 -5.95 3.11 8.35
CA GLN A 72 -5.00 2.04 8.03
C GLN A 72 -5.57 0.97 7.08
N GLN A 73 -6.84 0.59 7.26
CA GLN A 73 -7.50 -0.38 6.39
C GLN A 73 -7.60 0.12 4.95
N TYR A 74 -8.11 1.35 4.76
CA TYR A 74 -8.24 1.96 3.43
C TYR A 74 -6.90 2.22 2.76
N ALA A 75 -5.90 2.70 3.51
CA ALA A 75 -4.54 2.88 3.02
C ALA A 75 -3.94 1.55 2.53
N THR A 76 -4.20 0.45 3.25
CA THR A 76 -3.71 -0.90 2.88
C THR A 76 -4.35 -1.41 1.59
N TYR A 77 -5.66 -1.23 1.40
CA TYR A 77 -6.33 -1.63 0.17
C TYR A 77 -5.79 -0.86 -1.06
N GLN A 78 -5.64 0.46 -0.94
CA GLN A 78 -5.04 1.29 -2.00
C GLN A 78 -3.60 0.86 -2.30
N ALA A 79 -2.84 0.54 -1.26
CA ALA A 79 -1.47 0.08 -1.38
C ALA A 79 -1.33 -1.27 -2.13
N TYR A 80 -2.35 -2.14 -2.11
CA TYR A 80 -2.36 -3.35 -2.94
C TYR A 80 -2.55 -3.03 -4.42
N CYS A 81 -3.43 -2.09 -4.76
CA CYS A 81 -3.63 -1.64 -6.14
C CYS A 81 -2.35 -1.04 -6.74
N ILE A 82 -1.65 -0.21 -5.97
CA ILE A 82 -0.37 0.40 -6.39
C ILE A 82 0.70 -0.67 -6.63
N GLN A 83 0.79 -1.66 -5.74
CA GLN A 83 1.72 -2.78 -5.89
C GLN A 83 1.42 -3.61 -7.13
N PHE A 84 0.15 -3.90 -7.37
CA PHE A 84 -0.29 -4.66 -8.52
C PHE A 84 0.11 -3.98 -9.82
N GLY A 85 -0.10 -2.67 -9.93
CA GLY A 85 0.36 -1.87 -11.07
C GLY A 85 1.88 -1.92 -11.25
N ALA A 86 2.66 -1.79 -10.17
CA ALA A 86 4.12 -1.91 -10.24
C ALA A 86 4.59 -3.29 -10.72
N CYS A 87 3.95 -4.36 -10.22
CA CYS A 87 4.23 -5.73 -10.65
C CYS A 87 3.90 -5.96 -12.13
N ILE A 88 2.76 -5.45 -12.62
CA ILE A 88 2.39 -5.53 -14.04
C ILE A 88 3.41 -4.81 -14.90
N SER A 89 3.76 -3.57 -14.57
CA SER A 89 4.74 -2.80 -15.33
C SER A 89 6.08 -3.53 -15.40
N ASN A 90 6.54 -4.09 -14.28
CA ASN A 90 7.78 -4.88 -14.27
C ASN A 90 7.65 -6.16 -15.11
N ALA A 91 6.52 -6.87 -15.01
CA ALA A 91 6.26 -8.06 -15.80
C ALA A 91 6.27 -7.76 -17.31
N VAL A 92 5.66 -6.66 -17.75
CA VAL A 92 5.66 -6.22 -19.15
C VAL A 92 7.06 -5.92 -19.64
N LEU A 93 7.88 -5.21 -18.85
CA LEU A 93 9.27 -4.91 -19.20
C LEU A 93 10.14 -6.17 -19.30
N LEU A 94 9.94 -7.13 -18.39
CA LEU A 94 10.69 -8.39 -18.38
C LEU A 94 10.18 -9.43 -19.38
N PHE A 95 8.94 -9.32 -19.84
CA PHE A 95 8.32 -10.29 -20.75
C PHE A 95 9.10 -10.43 -22.07
N GLY A 96 9.65 -9.33 -22.58
CA GLY A 96 10.47 -9.31 -23.79
C GLY A 96 11.93 -9.69 -23.60
N GLN A 97 12.41 -9.85 -22.36
CA GLN A 97 13.83 -10.13 -22.09
C GLN A 97 14.11 -11.64 -22.03
N ARG A 98 15.04 -12.09 -22.88
CA ARG A 98 15.57 -13.46 -22.86
C ARG A 98 16.93 -13.53 -22.20
N HIS A 99 17.22 -14.70 -21.66
CA HIS A 99 18.50 -14.98 -21.04
C HIS A 99 19.64 -14.89 -22.08
N PRO A 100 20.74 -14.16 -21.81
CA PRO A 100 21.77 -13.87 -22.81
C PRO A 100 22.58 -15.09 -23.29
N LYS A 101 22.54 -16.20 -22.54
CA LYS A 101 23.32 -17.43 -22.82
C LYS A 101 22.50 -18.70 -23.05
N ARG A 102 21.18 -18.67 -22.88
CA ARG A 102 20.30 -19.85 -22.98
C ARG A 102 18.96 -19.40 -23.56
N ASP A 103 18.32 -20.24 -24.38
CA ASP A 103 17.01 -19.95 -24.94
C ASP A 103 15.89 -20.18 -23.91
N ARG A 104 15.92 -19.39 -22.84
CA ARG A 104 14.96 -19.42 -21.73
C ARG A 104 14.57 -17.99 -21.35
N PRO A 105 13.34 -17.76 -20.85
CA PRO A 105 12.97 -16.47 -20.31
C PRO A 105 13.90 -16.08 -19.15
N LEU A 106 14.07 -14.77 -18.92
CA LEU A 106 14.89 -14.28 -17.81
C LEU A 106 14.33 -14.72 -16.44
N VAL A 107 13.01 -14.88 -16.34
CA VAL A 107 12.30 -15.33 -15.14
C VAL A 107 12.24 -16.86 -15.09
N ASP A 108 12.75 -17.45 -14.00
CA ASP A 108 12.65 -18.89 -13.74
C ASP A 108 11.29 -19.26 -13.14
N TYR A 109 10.30 -19.49 -14.01
CA TYR A 109 8.91 -19.78 -13.63
C TYR A 109 8.73 -21.04 -12.76
N ASN A 110 9.65 -22.00 -12.83
CA ASN A 110 9.59 -23.22 -12.01
C ASN A 110 9.66 -22.91 -10.50
N TYR A 111 10.46 -21.92 -10.10
CA TYR A 111 10.53 -21.50 -8.70
C TYR A 111 9.34 -20.61 -8.34
N SER A 112 8.92 -19.72 -9.24
CA SER A 112 7.75 -18.87 -9.03
C SER A 112 6.48 -19.70 -8.76
N LEU A 113 6.30 -20.81 -9.47
CA LEU A 113 5.16 -21.72 -9.27
C LEU A 113 5.13 -22.35 -7.88
N ILE A 114 6.26 -22.47 -7.20
CA ILE A 114 6.33 -23.01 -5.83
C ILE A 114 6.20 -21.89 -4.80
N ILE A 115 6.84 -20.74 -5.03
CA ILE A 115 6.87 -19.62 -4.07
C ILE A 115 5.51 -18.92 -3.98
N VAL A 116 4.86 -18.65 -5.12
CA VAL A 116 3.59 -17.93 -5.17
C VAL A 116 2.49 -18.57 -4.31
N PRO A 117 2.17 -19.87 -4.41
CA PRO A 117 1.13 -20.47 -3.58
C PRO A 117 1.49 -20.48 -2.10
N ILE A 118 2.76 -20.67 -1.74
CA ILE A 118 3.21 -20.61 -0.34
C ILE A 118 3.01 -19.20 0.23
N CYS A 119 3.31 -18.15 -0.55
CA CYS A 119 3.05 -16.76 -0.15
C CYS A 119 1.55 -16.46 -0.02
N VAL A 120 0.71 -16.97 -0.93
CA VAL A 120 -0.75 -16.80 -0.85
C VAL A 120 -1.32 -17.51 0.39
N LEU A 121 -0.83 -18.72 0.70
CA LEU A 121 -1.21 -19.43 1.92
C LEU A 121 -0.76 -18.68 3.17
N GLY A 122 0.46 -18.15 3.20
CA GLY A 122 0.95 -17.36 4.33
C GLY A 122 0.15 -16.08 4.55
N THR A 123 -0.19 -15.35 3.48
CA THR A 123 -0.98 -14.11 3.57
C THR A 123 -2.42 -14.38 4.01
N THR A 124 -3.06 -15.42 3.49
CA THR A 124 -4.43 -15.79 3.91
C THR A 124 -4.47 -16.20 5.38
N LEU A 125 -3.54 -17.02 5.86
CA LEU A 125 -3.42 -17.35 7.28
C LEU A 125 -3.17 -16.10 8.15
N GLY A 126 -2.35 -15.17 7.66
CA GLY A 126 -2.10 -13.90 8.34
C GLY A 126 -3.35 -13.02 8.45
N ILE A 127 -4.18 -12.96 7.41
CA ILE A 127 -5.46 -12.23 7.43
C ILE A 127 -6.42 -12.85 8.45
N TYR A 128 -6.57 -14.17 8.43
CA TYR A 128 -7.41 -14.85 9.43
C TYR A 128 -6.91 -14.60 10.86
N ALA A 129 -5.59 -14.61 11.08
CA ALA A 129 -5.02 -14.28 12.38
C ALA A 129 -5.30 -12.81 12.77
N ASN A 130 -5.28 -11.88 11.80
CA ASN A 130 -5.58 -10.47 12.04
C ASN A 130 -7.05 -10.24 12.41
N ASP A 131 -7.99 -11.03 11.88
CA ASP A 131 -9.42 -10.91 12.23
C ASP A 131 -9.70 -11.22 13.71
N PHE A 132 -8.88 -12.04 14.35
CA PHE A 132 -8.98 -12.31 15.80
C PHE A 132 -8.36 -11.20 16.67
N VAL A 133 -7.55 -10.31 16.09
CA VAL A 133 -6.79 -9.28 16.80
C VAL A 133 -7.53 -7.93 16.70
N PRO A 134 -7.70 -7.18 17.81
CA PRO A 134 -8.34 -5.86 17.74
C PRO A 134 -7.52 -4.86 16.90
N GLU A 135 -8.20 -3.96 16.17
CA GLU A 135 -7.57 -3.00 15.26
C GLU A 135 -6.45 -2.15 15.90
N LEU A 136 -6.61 -1.79 17.18
CA LEU A 136 -5.60 -1.03 17.94
C LEU A 136 -4.26 -1.77 18.04
N PHE A 137 -4.29 -3.09 18.21
CA PHE A 137 -3.06 -3.90 18.29
C PHE A 137 -2.34 -3.94 16.94
N THR A 138 -3.06 -4.12 15.84
CA THR A 138 -2.46 -4.12 14.50
C THR A 138 -1.82 -2.77 14.16
N ASN A 139 -2.44 -1.65 14.55
CA ASN A 139 -1.87 -0.31 14.34
C ASN A 139 -0.58 -0.09 15.17
N ILE A 140 -0.55 -0.58 16.42
CA ILE A 140 0.65 -0.50 17.28
C ILE A 140 1.78 -1.38 16.73
N ILE A 141 1.48 -2.62 16.35
CA ILE A 141 2.46 -3.55 15.77
C ILE A 141 3.07 -2.95 14.50
N PHE A 142 2.23 -2.35 13.64
CA PHE A 142 2.69 -1.72 12.41
C PHE A 142 3.62 -0.53 12.68
N SER A 143 3.28 0.35 13.62
CA SER A 143 4.12 1.50 13.97
C SER A 143 5.45 1.08 14.61
N VAL A 144 5.44 0.09 15.51
CA VAL A 144 6.66 -0.49 16.10
C VAL A 144 7.54 -1.11 15.02
N PHE A 145 6.95 -1.83 14.07
CA PHE A 145 7.69 -2.42 12.95
C PHE A 145 8.39 -1.33 12.12
N LEU A 146 7.71 -0.24 11.79
CA LEU A 146 8.34 0.88 11.07
C LEU A 146 9.50 1.52 11.83
N ILE A 147 9.34 1.72 13.14
CA ILE A 147 10.41 2.26 13.99
C ILE A 147 11.60 1.28 14.03
N SER A 148 11.34 -0.03 14.07
CA SER A 148 12.40 -1.03 14.02
C SER A 148 13.17 -1.01 12.70
N GLN A 149 12.51 -0.76 11.57
CA GLN A 149 13.16 -0.66 10.26
C GLN A 149 13.95 0.66 10.13
N SER A 150 13.52 1.73 10.79
CA SER A 150 14.19 3.03 10.75
C SER A 150 15.58 3.05 11.42
N LYS A 151 15.95 2.01 12.16
CA LYS A 151 17.24 1.95 12.88
C LYS A 151 18.38 1.34 12.05
N TYR A 152 18.07 0.94 10.82
CA TYR A 152 19.01 0.58 9.75
C TYR A 152 18.98 1.65 8.66
#